data_AF-A0A351G5U0-F1
#
_entry.id   AF-A0A351G5U0-F1
#
_cell.length_a   1.000
_cell.length_b   1.000
_cell.length_c   1.000
_cell.angle_alpha   90.00
_cell.angle_beta   90.00
_cell.angle_gamma   90.00
#
_symmetry.space_group_name_H-M   'P 1'
#
loop_
_entity.id
_entity.type
_entity.pdbx_description
1 polymer ?
#
loop_
_entity_poly.entity_id
_entity_poly.type
_entity_poly.pdbx_seq_one_letter_code
_entity_poly.pdbx_strand_id
1 'polypeptide(L)'
;MDFIEWFAKEETQLEWAALGGYTCNANVLESDTFLNATPFNPAFAETMTIVKDFWNVPVYDPLLQSANKEFGAFIIEGLGTAQETMDNVAEQHTEILKEAGFIQ
;
A
#
# COMPACT_ATOMS: atom_id res chain seq x y z
N MET A 1 -6.64 24.63 -4.55
CA MET A 1 -5.58 23.78 -5.13
C MET A 1 -4.21 24.20 -4.60
N ASP A 2 -4.07 25.48 -4.25
CA ASP A 2 -2.89 26.17 -3.73
C ASP A 2 -2.16 25.44 -2.60
N PHE A 3 -2.90 24.78 -1.68
CA PHE A 3 -2.28 23.99 -0.63
C PHE A 3 -1.53 22.77 -1.16
N ILE A 4 -2.12 22.02 -2.10
CA ILE A 4 -1.50 20.83 -2.68
C ILE A 4 -0.26 21.23 -3.49
N GLU A 5 -0.35 22.32 -4.23
CA GLU A 5 0.78 22.88 -4.97
C GLU A 5 1.91 23.32 -4.03
N TRP A 6 1.59 24.04 -2.95
CA TRP A 6 2.56 24.39 -1.92
C TRP A 6 3.21 23.15 -1.30
N PHE A 7 2.39 22.17 -0.89
CA PHE A 7 2.90 20.97 -0.23
C PHE A 7 3.81 20.17 -1.15
N ALA A 8 3.50 20.08 -2.45
CA ALA A 8 4.29 19.33 -3.42
C ALA A 8 5.64 19.98 -3.78
N LYS A 9 5.90 21.23 -3.37
CA LYS A 9 7.20 21.88 -3.61
C LYS A 9 8.32 21.13 -2.92
N GLU A 10 9.47 21.06 -3.57
CA GLU A 10 10.66 20.39 -3.06
C GLU A 10 11.10 20.96 -1.69
N GLU A 11 11.12 22.28 -1.53
CA GLU A 11 11.46 22.94 -0.26
C GLU A 11 10.55 22.50 0.90
N THR A 12 9.25 22.39 0.63
CA THR A 12 8.25 21.98 1.61
C THR A 12 8.34 20.48 1.89
N GLN A 13 8.61 19.66 0.87
CA GLN A 13 8.83 18.23 1.04
C GLN A 13 10.14 17.93 1.79
N LEU A 14 11.20 18.75 1.64
CA LEU A 14 12.43 18.64 2.43
C LEU A 14 12.19 18.93 3.90
N GLU A 15 11.44 19.98 4.21
CA GLU A 15 11.06 20.30 5.60
C GLU A 15 10.17 19.19 6.19
N TRP A 16 9.20 18.70 5.42
CA TRP A 16 8.37 17.56 5.77
C TRP A 16 9.22 16.31 6.08
N ALA A 17 10.18 15.99 5.22
CA ALA A 17 11.11 14.87 5.40
C ALA A 17 11.97 15.02 6.66
N ALA A 18 12.49 16.22 6.92
CA ALA A 18 13.28 16.52 8.12
C ALA A 18 12.49 16.32 9.42
N LEU A 19 11.16 16.48 9.36
CA LEU A 19 10.24 16.22 10.47
C LEU A 19 9.79 14.75 10.59
N GLY A 20 10.34 13.86 9.76
CA GLY A 20 10.01 12.43 9.74
C GLY A 20 8.88 12.06 8.77
N GLY A 21 8.46 13.00 7.91
CA GLY A 21 7.51 12.76 6.84
C GLY A 21 8.08 11.94 5.69
N TYR A 22 7.22 11.18 5.01
CA TYR A 22 7.57 10.47 3.78
C TYR A 22 7.17 11.28 2.55
N THR A 23 8.00 11.22 1.53
CA THR A 23 7.91 12.07 0.33
C THR A 23 7.63 11.24 -0.92
N CYS A 24 6.82 11.80 -1.82
CA CYS A 24 6.68 11.31 -3.20
C CYS A 24 7.55 12.10 -4.19
N ASN A 25 8.30 13.11 -3.72
CA ASN A 25 9.24 13.87 -4.54
C ASN A 25 10.56 13.08 -4.66
N ALA A 26 10.92 12.71 -5.89
CA ALA A 26 12.09 11.90 -6.18
C ALA A 26 13.41 12.53 -5.69
N ASN A 27 13.58 13.84 -5.88
CA ASN A 27 14.79 14.56 -5.44
C ASN A 27 14.92 14.52 -3.91
N VAL A 28 13.80 14.65 -3.20
CA VAL A 28 13.80 14.57 -1.73
C VAL A 28 14.03 13.14 -1.27
N LEU A 29 13.45 12.15 -1.94
CA LEU A 29 13.65 10.72 -1.62
C LEU A 29 15.12 10.30 -1.74
N GLU A 30 15.85 10.87 -2.70
CA GLU A 30 17.28 10.63 -2.93
C GLU A 30 18.20 11.51 -2.05
N SER A 31 17.66 12.49 -1.33
CA SER A 31 18.45 13.45 -0.56
C SER A 31 19.06 12.86 0.71
N ASP A 32 20.23 13.36 1.11
CA ASP A 32 20.83 13.03 2.41
C ASP A 32 19.92 13.37 3.59
N THR A 33 19.10 14.43 3.45
CA THR A 33 18.11 14.82 4.46
C THR A 33 17.12 13.70 4.72
N PHE A 34 16.56 13.11 3.66
CA PHE A 34 15.63 11.99 3.81
C PHE A 34 16.35 10.71 4.23
N LEU A 35 17.42 10.34 3.52
CA LEU A 35 18.15 9.08 3.74
C LEU A 35 18.72 8.96 5.15
N ASN A 36 19.13 10.07 5.76
CA ASN A 36 19.72 10.06 7.11
C ASN A 36 18.74 10.46 8.23
N ALA A 37 17.48 10.81 7.91
CA ALA A 37 16.50 11.20 8.93
C ALA A 37 16.14 10.05 9.88
N THR A 38 16.11 8.81 9.39
CA THR A 38 15.93 7.61 10.22
C THR A 38 16.74 6.44 9.67
N PRO A 39 17.07 5.42 10.50
CA PRO A 39 17.85 4.26 10.06
C PRO A 39 17.20 3.43 8.93
N PHE A 40 15.87 3.48 8.78
CA PHE A 40 15.13 2.69 7.80
C PHE A 40 14.80 3.44 6.51
N ASN A 41 15.04 4.76 6.45
CA ASN A 41 14.74 5.55 5.25
C ASN A 41 15.50 5.11 3.99
N PRO A 42 16.77 4.68 4.04
CA PRO A 42 17.45 4.16 2.86
C PRO A 42 16.78 2.90 2.32
N ALA A 43 16.37 1.99 3.20
CA ALA A 43 15.63 0.80 2.81
C ALA A 43 14.25 1.16 2.24
N PHE A 44 13.56 2.15 2.83
CA PHE A 44 12.31 2.66 2.25
C PHE A 44 12.52 3.20 0.83
N ALA A 45 13.53 4.04 0.61
CA ALA A 45 13.83 4.59 -0.71
C ALA A 45 14.10 3.49 -1.75
N GLU A 46 14.82 2.44 -1.37
CA GLU A 46 14.99 1.25 -2.22
C GLU A 46 13.65 0.57 -2.54
N THR A 47 12.78 0.38 -1.54
CA THR A 47 11.47 -0.27 -1.76
C THR A 47 10.58 0.49 -2.73
N MET A 48 10.68 1.82 -2.78
CA MET A 48 9.91 2.65 -3.73
C MET A 48 10.27 2.34 -5.21
N THR A 49 11.43 1.74 -5.48
CA THR A 49 11.81 1.31 -6.83
C THR A 49 11.21 -0.03 -7.26
N ILE A 50 10.71 -0.82 -6.29
CA ILE A 50 10.18 -2.17 -6.51
C ILE A 50 8.71 -2.33 -6.08
N VAL A 51 8.12 -1.29 -5.49
CA VAL A 51 6.73 -1.29 -5.04
C VAL A 51 5.78 -1.63 -6.18
N LYS A 52 4.73 -2.40 -5.87
CA LYS A 52 3.64 -2.72 -6.78
C LYS A 52 2.37 -2.05 -6.30
N ASP A 53 1.65 -1.45 -7.23
CA ASP A 53 0.34 -0.90 -6.94
C ASP A 53 -0.66 -1.99 -6.58
N PHE A 54 -1.60 -1.62 -5.72
CA PHE A 54 -2.78 -2.42 -5.43
C PHE A 54 -3.88 -2.15 -6.46
N TRP A 55 -4.94 -2.97 -6.46
CA TRP A 55 -6.07 -2.77 -7.36
C TRP A 55 -6.84 -1.49 -7.01
N ASN A 56 -6.84 -0.54 -7.95
CA ASN A 56 -7.59 0.71 -7.84
C ASN A 56 -9.05 0.55 -8.31
N VAL A 57 -9.79 -0.38 -7.70
CA VAL A 57 -11.23 -0.58 -7.94
C VAL A 57 -12.06 -0.01 -6.78
N PRO A 58 -13.25 0.57 -7.03
CA PRO A 58 -14.14 1.09 -5.97
C PRO A 58 -14.47 0.09 -4.86
N VAL A 59 -14.43 -1.21 -5.18
CA VAL A 59 -14.69 -2.31 -4.24
C VAL A 59 -13.41 -2.88 -3.61
N TYR A 60 -12.31 -2.12 -3.58
CA TYR A 60 -11.07 -2.60 -2.96
C TYR A 60 -11.20 -2.93 -1.47
N ASP A 61 -11.97 -2.13 -0.72
CA ASP A 61 -12.19 -2.36 0.72
C ASP A 61 -12.79 -3.76 1.02
N PRO A 62 -13.92 -4.19 0.41
CA PRO A 62 -14.43 -5.52 0.64
C PRO A 62 -13.50 -6.65 0.14
N LEU A 63 -12.73 -6.41 -0.94
CA LEU A 63 -11.71 -7.38 -1.38
C LEU A 63 -10.59 -7.55 -0.34
N LEU A 64 -10.12 -6.45 0.25
CA LEU A 64 -9.08 -6.47 1.28
C LEU A 64 -9.60 -7.14 2.56
N GLN A 65 -10.84 -6.86 2.96
CA GLN A 65 -11.42 -7.44 4.17
C GLN A 65 -11.63 -8.96 4.06
N SER A 66 -12.13 -9.46 2.92
CA SER A 66 -12.29 -10.91 2.73
C SER A 66 -10.95 -11.64 2.75
N ALA A 67 -9.94 -11.10 2.08
CA ALA A 67 -8.58 -11.66 2.09
C ALA A 67 -8.00 -11.69 3.51
N ASN A 68 -8.10 -10.58 4.26
CA ASN A 68 -7.59 -10.51 5.64
C ASN A 68 -8.28 -11.49 6.59
N LYS A 69 -9.59 -11.74 6.40
CA LYS A 69 -10.33 -12.71 7.20
C LYS A 69 -9.83 -14.14 6.97
N GLU A 70 -9.71 -14.56 5.72
CA GLU A 70 -9.21 -15.89 5.37
C GLU A 70 -7.74 -16.07 5.79
N PHE A 71 -6.89 -15.07 5.55
CA PHE A 71 -5.51 -15.09 6.02
C PHE A 71 -5.40 -15.13 7.54
N GLY A 72 -6.27 -14.41 8.26
CA GLY A 72 -6.33 -14.45 9.72
C GLY A 72 -6.64 -15.84 10.24
N ALA A 73 -7.68 -16.50 9.70
CA ALA A 73 -8.05 -17.86 10.08
C ALA A 73 -6.90 -18.86 9.84
N PHE A 74 -6.18 -18.75 8.72
CA PHE A 74 -5.09 -19.67 8.42
C PHE A 74 -3.79 -19.37 9.19
N ILE A 75 -3.30 -18.12 9.13
CA ILE A 75 -1.99 -17.75 9.66
C ILE A 75 -2.00 -17.61 11.18
N ILE A 76 -3.07 -17.04 11.73
CA ILE A 76 -3.16 -16.74 13.18
C ILE A 76 -3.84 -17.89 13.93
N GLU A 77 -4.97 -18.37 13.42
CA GLU A 77 -5.76 -19.40 14.12
C GLU A 77 -5.35 -20.83 13.77
N GLY A 78 -4.58 -21.03 12.69
CA GLY A 78 -4.12 -22.34 12.25
C GLY A 78 -5.24 -23.22 11.67
N LEU A 79 -6.28 -22.61 11.12
CA LEU A 79 -7.44 -23.31 10.56
C LEU A 79 -7.29 -23.54 9.05
N GLY A 80 -7.72 -24.71 8.59
CA GLY A 80 -7.71 -25.08 7.17
C GLY A 80 -6.32 -25.25 6.59
N THR A 81 -6.25 -25.19 5.26
CA THR A 81 -5.00 -25.29 4.48
C THR A 81 -4.74 -24.02 3.69
N ALA A 82 -3.49 -23.85 3.25
CA ALA A 82 -3.13 -22.74 2.36
C ALA A 82 -3.93 -22.77 1.05
N GLN A 83 -4.21 -23.96 0.50
CA GLN A 83 -5.00 -24.10 -0.72
C GLN A 83 -6.44 -23.64 -0.49
N GLU A 84 -7.11 -24.16 0.54
CA GLU A 84 -8.49 -23.76 0.88
C GLU A 84 -8.61 -22.26 1.15
N THR A 85 -7.63 -21.68 1.86
CA THR A 85 -7.57 -20.24 2.13
C THR A 85 -7.55 -19.45 0.82
N MET A 86 -6.67 -19.81 -0.11
CA MET A 86 -6.55 -19.11 -1.39
C MET A 86 -7.76 -19.32 -2.29
N ASP A 87 -8.34 -20.52 -2.28
CA ASP A 87 -9.57 -20.84 -3.03
C ASP A 87 -10.76 -20.01 -2.53
N ASN A 88 -10.93 -19.92 -1.20
CA ASN A 88 -11.98 -19.11 -0.58
C ASN A 88 -11.82 -17.61 -0.91
N VAL A 89 -10.60 -17.09 -0.87
CA VAL A 89 -10.33 -15.69 -1.26
C VAL A 89 -10.69 -15.47 -2.73
N ALA A 90 -10.30 -16.39 -3.62
CA ALA A 90 -10.60 -16.29 -5.04
C ALA A 90 -12.11 -16.33 -5.33
N GLU A 91 -12.85 -17.21 -4.65
CA GLU A 91 -14.32 -17.31 -4.75
C GLU A 91 -14.99 -16.01 -4.28
N GLN A 92 -14.66 -15.54 -3.07
CA GLN A 92 -15.24 -14.31 -2.52
C GLN A 92 -14.90 -13.08 -3.35
N HIS A 93 -13.65 -12.95 -3.84
CA HIS A 93 -13.26 -11.87 -4.74
C HIS A 93 -14.04 -11.92 -6.05
N THR A 94 -14.25 -13.13 -6.59
CA THR A 94 -15.05 -13.32 -7.80
C THR A 94 -16.49 -12.84 -7.61
N GLU A 95 -17.13 -13.20 -6.50
CA GLU A 95 -18.48 -12.74 -6.16
C GLU A 95 -18.56 -11.22 -6.05
N ILE A 96 -17.67 -10.60 -5.27
CA ILE A 96 -17.61 -9.14 -5.10
C ILE A 96 -17.44 -8.43 -6.45
N LEU A 97 -16.54 -8.92 -7.30
CA LEU A 97 -16.29 -8.33 -8.61
C LEU A 97 -17.46 -8.52 -9.58
N LYS A 98 -18.19 -9.65 -9.50
CA LYS A 98 -19.42 -9.87 -10.28
C LYS A 98 -20.54 -8.94 -9.85
N GLU A 99 -20.79 -8.83 -8.55
CA GLU A 99 -21.81 -7.94 -7.98
C GLU A 99 -21.55 -6.47 -8.34
N ALA A 100 -20.28 -6.08 -8.35
CA ALA A 100 -19.85 -4.74 -8.75
C ALA A 100 -19.79 -4.52 -10.28
N GLY A 101 -20.05 -5.57 -11.08
CA GLY A 101 -20.09 -5.51 -12.54
C GLY A 101 -18.72 -5.41 -13.23
N PHE A 102 -17.63 -5.77 -12.55
CA PHE A 102 -16.28 -5.78 -13.12
C PHE A 102 -15.98 -7.04 -13.93
N ILE A 103 -16.63 -8.17 -13.61
CA ILE A 103 -16.47 -9.46 -14.30
C ILE A 103 -17.83 -10.19 -14.45
N GLN A 104 -17.87 -11.27 -15.26
CA GLN A 104 -19.08 -12.08 -15.53
C GLN A 104 -19.05 -13.43 -14.81
#